data_AF-A0A7Y2ZID8-F1
#
_entry.id   AF-A0A7Y2ZID8-F1
#
_cell.length_a   1.000
_cell.length_b   1.000
_cell.length_c   1.000
_cell.angle_alpha   90.00
_cell.angle_beta   90.00
_cell.angle_gamma   90.00
#
_symmetry.space_group_name_H-M   'P 1'
#
loop_
_entity.id
_entity.type
_entity.pdbx_description
1 polymer ?
#
loop_
_entity_poly.entity_id
_entity_poly.type
_entity_poly.pdbx_seq_one_letter_code
_entity_poly.pdbx_strand_id
1 'polypeptide(L)'
;MSPDRVPTAHERPTVDPSRATPVGEADRIRSLDVLRGFAVLGILTMNIGSFSMPAAAYQNPTVWGSMDGLNGWVWRLTHLFGDLKFMAIFSMLFGAGVVLMAERREARGARAGGLHLKRMFWLLVFGLVHAYALWYGDILVWYALTGTLVYVFRRRRPRTLIALALLSWIVGSGVMAAAGLSVSQWPPEDVAEAVADMDPPREALEAEVATYRGGWLRQNEHRVPQSLSMHTEVYPVWGLWRVGGLMLFGMALFKLGVFSARARPRTYGQMIAAGLVVGIPLISLGMVRNAATDWAAP
;
A
#
# COMPACT_ATOMS: atom_id res chain seq x y z
N MET A 1 47.45 54.20 -4.31
CA MET A 1 47.33 53.07 -3.35
C MET A 1 45.86 53.00 -2.96
N SER A 2 45.12 52.07 -3.59
CA SER A 2 43.66 51.97 -3.46
C SER A 2 43.29 51.33 -2.13
N PRO A 3 42.28 51.81 -1.39
CA PRO A 3 41.90 51.23 -0.11
C PRO A 3 41.17 49.89 -0.31
N ASP A 4 41.54 48.93 0.52
CA ASP A 4 40.96 47.59 0.59
C ASP A 4 39.44 47.62 0.78
N ARG A 5 38.71 46.98 -0.14
CA ARG A 5 37.29 46.69 0.04
C ARG A 5 37.15 45.53 1.03
N VAL A 6 36.66 45.84 2.21
CA VAL A 6 36.13 44.86 3.18
C VAL A 6 34.97 44.09 2.51
N PRO A 7 34.97 42.74 2.49
CA PRO A 7 33.85 41.97 1.97
C PRO A 7 32.64 42.13 2.91
N THR A 8 31.57 42.77 2.45
CA THR A 8 30.33 42.91 3.20
C THR A 8 29.58 41.57 3.31
N ALA A 9 28.93 41.40 4.46
CA ALA A 9 28.21 40.23 4.92
C ALA A 9 27.33 39.50 3.87
N HIS A 10 27.50 38.18 3.83
CA HIS A 10 26.46 37.17 3.53
C HIS A 10 25.39 37.57 2.50
N GLU A 11 25.76 37.56 1.22
CA GLU A 11 24.81 37.16 0.18
C GLU A 11 24.45 35.69 0.42
N ARG A 12 23.35 35.46 1.16
CA ARG A 12 22.71 34.14 1.12
C ARG A 12 22.31 33.91 -0.34
N PRO A 13 22.67 32.78 -0.96
CA PRO A 13 22.26 32.49 -2.32
C PRO A 13 20.74 32.67 -2.40
N THR A 14 20.29 33.52 -3.32
CA THR A 14 18.87 33.64 -3.65
C THR A 14 18.45 32.29 -4.21
N VAL A 15 17.93 31.43 -3.34
CA VAL A 15 17.42 30.12 -3.74
C VAL A 15 16.23 30.39 -4.65
N ASP A 16 16.44 30.19 -5.95
CA ASP A 16 15.38 30.28 -6.95
C ASP A 16 14.21 29.39 -6.50
N PRO A 17 13.04 29.97 -6.17
CA PRO A 17 11.88 29.21 -5.68
C PRO A 17 11.33 28.24 -6.73
N SER A 18 11.76 28.35 -8.00
CA SER A 18 11.40 27.45 -9.08
C SER A 18 12.15 26.10 -9.00
N ARG A 19 13.42 26.10 -8.55
CA ARG A 19 14.28 24.92 -8.50
C ARG A 19 13.86 23.98 -7.37
N ALA A 20 13.65 22.70 -7.70
CA ALA A 20 13.41 21.66 -6.71
C ALA A 20 14.74 21.31 -6.03
N THR A 21 15.00 21.90 -4.86
CA THR A 21 16.14 21.53 -4.01
C THR A 21 15.78 20.37 -3.08
N PRO A 22 16.75 19.49 -2.72
CA PRO A 22 16.53 18.46 -1.71
C PRO A 22 16.05 19.07 -0.38
N VAL A 23 15.18 18.35 0.32
CA VAL A 23 14.71 18.75 1.66
C VAL A 23 15.88 18.67 2.64
N GLY A 24 16.25 19.82 3.22
CA GLY A 24 17.25 19.90 4.29
C GLY A 24 16.83 19.16 5.56
N GLU A 25 17.78 18.74 6.37
CA GLU A 25 17.54 17.90 7.54
C GLU A 25 16.62 18.56 8.58
N ALA A 26 16.77 19.87 8.79
CA ALA A 26 15.91 20.68 9.67
C ALA A 26 14.44 20.75 9.21
N ASP A 27 14.18 20.54 7.91
CA ASP A 27 12.84 20.52 7.34
C ASP A 27 12.22 19.10 7.41
N ARG A 28 12.86 18.09 7.99
CA ARG A 28 12.31 16.71 8.03
C ARG A 28 11.47 16.46 9.28
N ILE A 29 10.41 15.67 9.11
CA ILE A 29 9.59 15.21 10.23
C ILE A 29 10.11 13.82 10.58
N ARG A 30 10.97 13.74 11.60
CA ARG A 30 11.67 12.51 11.99
C ARG A 30 10.74 11.32 12.21
N SER A 31 9.59 11.55 12.85
CA SER A 31 8.57 10.51 13.08
C SER A 31 8.00 9.92 11.78
N LEU A 32 7.79 10.74 10.74
CA LEU A 32 7.34 10.25 9.43
C LEU A 32 8.39 9.36 8.77
N ASP A 33 9.66 9.75 8.84
CA ASP A 33 10.75 9.01 8.21
C ASP A 33 10.98 7.66 8.91
N VAL A 34 10.93 7.63 10.24
CA VAL A 34 10.99 6.38 11.03
C VAL A 34 9.82 5.45 10.70
N LEU A 35 8.60 5.98 10.66
CA LEU A 35 7.41 5.18 10.33
C LEU A 35 7.48 4.60 8.91
N ARG A 36 8.06 5.35 7.95
CA ARG A 36 8.27 4.84 6.58
C ARG A 36 9.26 3.69 6.56
N GLY A 37 10.41 3.83 7.23
CA GLY A 37 11.41 2.77 7.34
C GLY A 37 10.84 1.51 7.98
N PHE A 38 10.10 1.67 9.09
CA PHE A 38 9.42 0.57 9.77
C PHE A 38 8.37 -0.12 8.87
N ALA A 39 7.58 0.66 8.14
CA ALA A 39 6.60 0.11 7.20
C ALA A 39 7.26 -0.69 6.06
N VAL A 40 8.37 -0.21 5.51
CA VAL A 40 9.11 -0.93 4.46
C VAL A 40 9.69 -2.25 4.98
N LEU A 41 10.25 -2.26 6.19
CA LEU A 41 10.75 -3.49 6.83
C LEU A 41 9.63 -4.52 7.06
N GLY A 42 8.45 -4.08 7.48
CA GLY A 42 7.32 -5.00 7.64
C GLY A 42 6.67 -5.44 6.32
N ILE A 43 6.75 -4.64 5.26
CA ILE A 43 6.36 -5.09 3.91
C ILE A 43 7.32 -6.20 3.45
N LEU A 44 8.62 -6.04 3.70
CA LEU A 44 9.62 -7.05 3.37
C LEU A 44 9.30 -8.42 3.99
N THR A 45 8.85 -8.46 5.25
CA THR A 45 8.51 -9.73 5.90
C THR A 45 7.37 -10.48 5.20
N MET A 46 6.36 -9.76 4.70
CA MET A 46 5.27 -10.37 3.94
C MET A 46 5.72 -10.80 2.54
N ASN A 47 6.57 -10.00 1.90
CA ASN A 47 7.09 -10.32 0.58
C ASN A 47 7.98 -11.57 0.60
N ILE A 48 8.78 -11.80 1.66
CA ILE A 48 9.55 -13.05 1.79
C ILE A 48 8.63 -14.27 1.65
N GLY A 49 7.47 -14.25 2.31
CA GLY A 49 6.44 -15.29 2.15
C GLY A 49 5.99 -15.41 0.69
N SER A 50 5.56 -14.30 0.09
CA SER A 50 5.09 -14.26 -1.30
C SER A 50 6.12 -14.70 -2.35
N PHE A 51 7.42 -14.52 -2.11
CA PHE A 51 8.48 -14.97 -3.02
C PHE A 51 8.90 -16.43 -2.78
N SER A 52 8.56 -16.99 -1.62
CA SER A 52 8.98 -18.34 -1.22
C SER A 52 8.00 -19.44 -1.63
N MET A 53 6.77 -19.08 -2.00
CA MET A 53 5.65 -20.00 -2.21
C MET A 53 4.83 -19.57 -3.44
N PRO A 54 4.04 -20.49 -4.04
CA PRO A 54 3.12 -20.15 -5.12
C PRO A 54 2.10 -19.08 -4.73
N ALA A 55 1.58 -18.35 -5.70
CA ALA A 55 0.69 -17.21 -5.49
C ALA A 55 -0.54 -17.53 -4.63
N ALA A 56 -1.20 -18.67 -4.88
CA ALA A 56 -2.39 -19.11 -4.14
C ALA A 56 -2.14 -19.28 -2.64
N ALA A 57 -0.90 -19.62 -2.23
CA ALA A 57 -0.52 -19.81 -0.83
C ALA A 57 -0.63 -18.54 0.01
N TYR A 58 -0.67 -17.36 -0.62
CA TYR A 58 -0.88 -16.09 0.07
C TYR A 58 -2.32 -15.98 0.62
N GLN A 59 -3.30 -16.50 -0.12
CA GLN A 59 -4.72 -16.47 0.27
C GLN A 59 -5.12 -17.72 1.05
N ASN A 60 -4.68 -18.89 0.57
CA ASN A 60 -4.95 -20.18 1.19
C ASN A 60 -3.63 -20.88 1.58
N PRO A 61 -3.21 -20.84 2.86
CA PRO A 61 -1.93 -21.41 3.28
C PRO A 61 -1.90 -22.95 3.31
N THR A 62 -3.02 -23.63 3.08
CA THR A 62 -3.05 -25.11 3.09
C THR A 62 -2.66 -25.72 1.74
N VAL A 63 -2.72 -24.94 0.65
CA VAL A 63 -2.35 -25.41 -0.70
C VAL A 63 -0.85 -25.66 -0.85
N TRP A 64 -0.04 -24.99 -0.03
CA TRP A 64 1.41 -25.11 -0.09
C TRP A 64 2.08 -24.97 1.28
N GLY A 65 2.84 -25.99 1.66
CA GLY A 65 3.49 -26.05 2.97
C GLY A 65 2.64 -26.80 4.01
N SER A 66 3.05 -26.70 5.28
CA SER A 66 2.32 -27.30 6.41
C SER A 66 1.94 -26.19 7.39
N MET A 67 0.72 -26.28 7.91
CA MET A 67 0.20 -25.41 8.97
C MET A 67 0.46 -25.97 10.37
N ASP A 68 1.27 -27.01 10.48
CA ASP A 68 1.60 -27.68 11.73
C ASP A 68 2.74 -26.96 12.47
N GLY A 69 2.74 -27.11 13.80
CA GLY A 69 3.83 -26.65 14.65
C GLY A 69 4.21 -25.17 14.44
N LEU A 70 5.51 -24.92 14.25
CA LEU A 70 6.06 -23.57 14.10
C LEU A 70 5.59 -22.87 12.82
N ASN A 71 5.37 -23.59 11.72
CA ASN A 71 4.98 -23.00 10.44
C ASN A 71 3.60 -22.34 10.56
N GLY A 72 2.64 -23.04 11.18
CA GLY A 72 1.32 -22.47 11.45
C GLY A 72 1.37 -21.27 12.39
N TRP A 73 2.24 -21.28 13.41
CA TRP A 73 2.41 -20.13 14.30
C TRP A 73 3.00 -18.91 13.57
N VAL A 74 4.02 -19.13 12.73
CA VAL A 74 4.60 -18.06 11.91
C VAL A 74 3.52 -17.46 11.01
N TRP A 75 2.79 -18.30 10.26
CA TRP A 75 1.72 -17.83 9.38
C TRP A 75 0.65 -17.04 10.15
N ARG A 76 0.16 -17.55 11.30
CA ARG A 76 -0.86 -16.87 12.11
C ARG A 76 -0.38 -15.52 12.62
N LEU A 77 0.86 -15.42 13.08
CA LEU A 77 1.42 -14.16 13.56
C LEU A 77 1.63 -13.17 12.42
N THR A 78 2.15 -13.62 11.28
CA THR A 78 2.32 -12.75 10.11
C THR A 78 1.00 -12.32 9.52
N HIS A 79 -0.02 -13.18 9.50
CA HIS A 79 -1.37 -12.83 9.05
C HIS A 79 -2.03 -11.85 10.02
N LEU A 80 -1.95 -12.12 11.33
CA LEU A 80 -2.60 -11.28 12.34
C LEU A 80 -1.95 -9.91 12.48
N PHE A 81 -0.62 -9.79 12.36
CA PHE A 81 0.12 -8.54 12.63
C PHE A 81 0.73 -7.89 11.39
N GLY A 82 1.09 -8.66 10.36
CA GLY A 82 1.78 -8.17 9.17
C GLY A 82 0.86 -7.91 8.00
N ASP A 83 0.00 -8.87 7.67
CA ASP A 83 -0.77 -8.86 6.43
C ASP A 83 -1.58 -7.56 6.26
N LEU A 84 -1.30 -6.91 5.13
CA LEU A 84 -1.79 -5.59 4.72
C LEU A 84 -1.58 -4.42 5.71
N LYS A 85 -1.04 -4.62 6.92
CA LYS A 85 -0.91 -3.55 7.93
C LYS A 85 0.22 -2.60 7.63
N PHE A 86 1.38 -3.14 7.26
CA PHE A 86 2.52 -2.33 6.89
C PHE A 86 2.27 -1.57 5.58
N MET A 87 1.58 -2.20 4.63
CA MET A 87 1.07 -1.53 3.43
C MET A 87 0.05 -0.43 3.78
N ALA A 88 -0.82 -0.64 4.76
CA ALA A 88 -1.75 0.39 5.22
C ALA A 88 -1.02 1.60 5.83
N ILE A 89 -0.02 1.37 6.67
CA ILE A 89 0.84 2.41 7.23
C ILE A 89 1.54 3.17 6.09
N PHE A 90 2.17 2.44 5.17
CA PHE A 90 2.88 3.03 4.03
C PHE A 90 1.94 3.88 3.13
N SER A 91 0.73 3.39 2.85
CA SER A 91 -0.30 4.10 2.08
C SER A 91 -0.71 5.41 2.77
N MET A 92 -0.95 5.37 4.09
CA MET A 92 -1.28 6.57 4.85
C MET A 92 -0.13 7.59 4.85
N LEU A 93 1.11 7.13 5.01
CA LEU A 93 2.30 7.97 4.98
C LEU A 93 2.58 8.56 3.59
N PHE A 94 2.20 7.85 2.54
CA PHE A 94 2.25 8.35 1.17
C PHE A 94 1.25 9.51 1.01
N GLY A 95 -0.01 9.31 1.41
CA GLY A 95 -1.02 10.38 1.41
C GLY A 95 -0.59 11.60 2.23
N ALA A 96 -0.06 11.39 3.44
CA ALA A 96 0.54 12.46 4.24
C ALA A 96 1.68 13.19 3.50
N GLY A 97 2.54 12.44 2.80
CA GLY A 97 3.62 12.96 1.98
C GLY A 97 3.14 13.85 0.82
N VAL A 98 1.99 13.53 0.22
CA VAL A 98 1.37 14.35 -0.83
C VAL A 98 0.99 15.73 -0.29
N VAL A 99 0.32 15.79 0.87
CA VAL A 99 -0.06 17.06 1.51
C VAL A 99 1.17 17.84 1.95
N LEU A 100 2.11 17.17 2.63
CA LEU A 100 3.33 17.80 3.13
C LEU A 100 4.18 18.42 2.00
N MET A 101 4.33 17.71 0.88
CA MET A 101 5.03 18.23 -0.29
C MET A 101 4.30 19.45 -0.85
N ALA A 102 2.98 19.37 -0.99
CA ALA A 102 2.19 20.46 -1.54
C ALA A 102 2.28 21.71 -0.66
N GLU A 103 2.11 21.59 0.65
CA GLU A 103 2.22 22.69 1.60
C GLU A 103 3.59 23.36 1.55
N ARG A 104 4.68 22.59 1.49
CA ARG A 104 6.05 23.15 1.40
C ARG A 104 6.30 23.91 0.10
N ARG A 105 5.84 23.37 -1.03
CA ARG A 105 6.01 24.03 -2.34
C ARG A 105 5.16 25.30 -2.42
N GLU A 106 3.91 25.23 -1.97
CA GLU A 106 2.98 26.35 -1.98
C GLU A 106 3.43 27.46 -1.00
N ALA A 107 4.01 27.11 0.16
CA ALA A 107 4.60 28.08 1.10
C ALA A 107 5.80 28.85 0.52
N ARG A 108 6.50 28.29 -0.48
CA ARG A 108 7.58 28.96 -1.22
C ARG A 108 7.08 29.70 -2.47
N GLY A 109 5.77 29.91 -2.61
CA GLY A 109 5.15 30.59 -3.76
C GLY A 109 5.14 29.77 -5.05
N ALA A 110 5.50 28.49 -5.02
CA ALA A 110 5.64 27.66 -6.20
C ALA A 110 4.45 26.70 -6.40
N ARG A 111 4.14 26.38 -7.66
CA ARG A 111 3.09 25.41 -8.00
C ARG A 111 3.51 23.99 -7.63
N ALA A 112 2.75 23.34 -6.75
CA ALA A 112 3.01 21.95 -6.34
C ALA A 112 2.58 20.89 -7.38
N GLY A 113 1.60 21.20 -8.24
CA GLY A 113 0.95 20.23 -9.12
C GLY A 113 1.89 19.61 -10.15
N GLY A 114 2.69 20.43 -10.84
CA GLY A 114 3.63 19.93 -11.84
C GLY A 114 4.69 19.00 -11.25
N LEU A 115 5.19 19.31 -10.05
CA LEU A 115 6.12 18.42 -9.34
C LEU A 115 5.45 17.12 -8.91
N HIS A 116 4.22 17.17 -8.40
CA HIS A 116 3.46 15.97 -8.02
C HIS A 116 3.27 15.04 -9.21
N LEU A 117 2.75 15.56 -10.33
CA LEU A 117 2.51 14.78 -11.53
C LEU A 117 3.80 14.19 -12.12
N LYS A 118 4.90 14.94 -12.11
CA LYS A 118 6.21 14.41 -12.51
C LYS A 118 6.64 13.24 -11.62
N ARG A 119 6.44 13.35 -10.30
CA ARG A 119 6.75 12.26 -9.36
C ARG A 119 5.85 11.04 -9.59
N MET A 120 4.56 11.24 -9.83
CA MET A 120 3.63 10.14 -10.12
C MET A 120 3.93 9.49 -11.47
N PHE A 121 4.33 10.26 -12.48
CA PHE A 121 4.75 9.72 -13.77
C PHE A 121 5.96 8.80 -13.62
N TRP A 122 7.03 9.24 -12.95
CA TRP A 122 8.19 8.38 -12.74
C TRP A 122 7.88 7.18 -11.84
N LEU A 123 7.02 7.37 -10.83
CA LEU A 123 6.55 6.26 -10.00
C LEU A 123 5.79 5.21 -10.84
N LEU A 124 4.96 5.65 -11.78
CA LEU A 124 4.25 4.79 -12.73
C LEU A 124 5.23 4.05 -13.64
N VAL A 125 6.21 4.75 -14.22
CA VAL A 125 7.24 4.12 -15.07
C VAL A 125 8.02 3.06 -14.32
N PHE A 126 8.51 3.37 -13.12
CA PHE A 126 9.23 2.40 -12.29
C PHE A 126 8.33 1.25 -11.84
N GLY A 127 7.06 1.53 -11.53
CA GLY A 127 6.07 0.50 -11.20
C GLY A 127 5.79 -0.45 -12.35
N LEU A 128 5.61 0.05 -13.57
CA LEU A 128 5.40 -0.79 -14.75
C LEU A 128 6.64 -1.65 -15.04
N VAL A 129 7.84 -1.06 -14.99
CA VAL A 129 9.07 -1.84 -15.14
C VAL A 129 9.17 -2.90 -14.05
N HIS A 130 8.88 -2.55 -12.80
CA HIS A 130 8.92 -3.49 -11.69
C HIS A 130 7.88 -4.62 -11.84
N ALA A 131 6.63 -4.31 -12.17
CA ALA A 131 5.55 -5.27 -12.35
C ALA A 131 5.86 -6.30 -13.44
N TYR A 132 6.25 -5.82 -14.62
CA TYR A 132 6.41 -6.68 -15.80
C TYR A 132 7.82 -7.26 -15.96
N ALA A 133 8.86 -6.66 -15.35
CA ALA A 133 10.24 -7.15 -15.44
C ALA A 133 10.77 -7.83 -14.18
N LEU A 134 10.13 -7.64 -13.01
CA LEU A 134 10.60 -8.19 -11.73
C LEU A 134 9.54 -9.06 -11.05
N TRP A 135 8.42 -8.48 -10.60
CA TRP A 135 7.44 -9.20 -9.77
C TRP A 135 6.03 -8.60 -9.88
N TYR A 136 5.02 -9.48 -9.98
CA TYR A 136 3.63 -9.10 -10.23
C TYR A 136 2.92 -8.40 -9.06
N GLY A 137 3.45 -8.48 -7.84
CA GLY A 137 2.88 -7.82 -6.64
C GLY A 137 3.23 -6.33 -6.50
N ASP A 138 3.41 -5.62 -7.61
CA ASP A 138 3.78 -4.20 -7.61
C ASP A 138 2.69 -3.31 -6.97
N ILE A 139 3.11 -2.44 -6.04
CA ILE A 139 2.24 -1.42 -5.45
C ILE A 139 2.46 -0.02 -6.05
N LEU A 140 3.53 0.18 -6.82
CA LEU A 140 3.95 1.49 -7.28
C LEU A 140 3.00 2.04 -8.35
N VAL A 141 2.52 1.20 -9.26
CA VAL A 141 1.48 1.55 -10.23
C VAL A 141 0.22 2.01 -9.50
N TRP A 142 -0.24 1.23 -8.52
CA TRP A 142 -1.43 1.57 -7.72
C TRP A 142 -1.26 2.91 -7.02
N TYR A 143 -0.07 3.18 -6.50
CA TYR A 143 0.25 4.43 -5.81
C TYR A 143 0.38 5.62 -6.74
N ALA A 144 0.92 5.43 -7.94
CA ALA A 144 1.01 6.48 -8.94
C ALA A 144 -0.38 6.92 -9.41
N LEU A 145 -1.25 5.95 -9.71
CA LEU A 145 -2.62 6.20 -10.15
C LEU A 145 -3.44 6.81 -9.01
N THR A 146 -3.50 6.15 -7.86
CA THR A 146 -4.25 6.63 -6.70
C THR A 146 -3.71 7.96 -6.20
N GLY A 147 -2.38 8.11 -6.10
CA GLY A 147 -1.69 9.33 -5.69
C GLY A 147 -2.02 10.53 -6.56
N THR A 148 -2.20 10.31 -7.87
CA THR A 148 -2.67 11.33 -8.81
C THR A 148 -4.12 11.73 -8.50
N LEU A 149 -5.00 10.76 -8.28
CA LEU A 149 -6.41 11.01 -7.94
C LEU A 149 -6.55 11.75 -6.61
N VAL A 150 -5.93 11.27 -5.53
CA VAL A 150 -6.11 11.84 -4.20
C VAL A 150 -5.54 13.27 -4.08
N TYR A 151 -4.61 13.65 -4.97
CA TYR A 151 -4.01 14.99 -5.00
C TYR A 151 -5.04 16.12 -5.12
N VAL A 152 -6.18 15.88 -5.79
CA VAL A 152 -7.24 16.88 -5.93
C VAL A 152 -7.88 17.24 -4.57
N PHE A 153 -7.83 16.32 -3.61
CA PHE A 153 -8.38 16.52 -2.27
C PHE A 153 -7.38 17.13 -1.28
N ARG A 154 -6.13 17.39 -1.68
CA ARG A 154 -5.06 17.86 -0.78
C ARG A 154 -5.41 19.12 0.02
N ARG A 155 -6.30 19.99 -0.48
CA ARG A 155 -6.73 21.23 0.20
C ARG A 155 -8.01 21.07 1.04
N ARG A 156 -8.66 19.91 1.00
CA ARG A 156 -9.89 19.65 1.76
C ARG A 156 -9.63 19.58 3.27
N ARG A 157 -10.67 19.87 4.05
CA ARG A 157 -10.62 19.81 5.52
C ARG A 157 -10.47 18.35 6.00
N PRO A 158 -9.83 18.08 7.16
CA PRO A 158 -9.64 16.72 7.68
C PRO A 158 -10.94 15.91 7.76
N ARG A 159 -12.06 16.53 8.19
CA ARG A 159 -13.37 15.85 8.26
C ARG A 159 -13.85 15.33 6.91
N THR A 160 -13.68 16.12 5.84
CA THR A 160 -14.02 15.70 4.48
C THR A 160 -13.12 14.55 4.01
N LEU A 161 -11.83 14.60 4.31
CA LEU A 161 -10.89 13.55 3.97
C LEU A 161 -11.22 12.23 4.68
N ILE A 162 -11.59 12.29 5.96
CA ILE A 162 -12.06 11.11 6.72
C ILE A 162 -13.36 10.57 6.12
N ALA A 163 -14.34 11.43 5.82
CA ALA A 163 -15.59 10.98 5.22
C ALA A 163 -15.38 10.28 3.86
N LEU A 164 -14.52 10.84 3.01
CA LEU A 164 -14.17 10.22 1.72
C LEU A 164 -13.37 8.91 1.91
N ALA A 165 -12.51 8.83 2.93
CA ALA A 165 -11.81 7.60 3.25
C ALA A 165 -12.77 6.48 3.69
N LEU A 166 -13.69 6.80 4.59
CA LEU A 166 -14.73 5.87 5.04
C LEU A 166 -15.64 5.45 3.89
N LEU A 167 -16.07 6.39 3.04
CA LEU A 167 -16.84 6.09 1.84
C LEU A 167 -16.07 5.14 0.91
N SER A 168 -14.78 5.38 0.69
CA SER A 168 -13.96 4.52 -0.16
C SER A 168 -13.90 3.09 0.38
N TRP A 169 -13.73 2.92 1.69
CA TRP A 169 -13.74 1.59 2.31
C TRP A 169 -15.11 0.93 2.28
N ILE A 170 -16.19 1.68 2.50
CA ILE A 170 -17.57 1.15 2.39
C ILE A 170 -17.83 0.67 0.97
N VAL A 171 -17.43 1.43 -0.05
CA VAL A 171 -17.59 1.01 -1.46
C VAL A 171 -16.77 -0.23 -1.74
N GLY A 172 -15.47 -0.25 -1.41
CA GLY A 172 -14.62 -1.41 -1.66
C GLY A 172 -15.11 -2.67 -0.94
N SER A 173 -15.46 -2.57 0.34
CA SER A 173 -16.01 -3.69 1.12
C SER A 173 -17.39 -4.11 0.63
N GLY A 174 -18.24 -3.16 0.21
CA GLY A 174 -19.56 -3.43 -0.33
C GLY A 174 -19.50 -4.18 -1.66
N VAL A 175 -18.58 -3.79 -2.54
CA VAL A 175 -18.33 -4.50 -3.82
C VAL A 175 -17.86 -5.93 -3.56
N MET A 176 -16.91 -6.13 -2.64
CA MET A 176 -16.46 -7.48 -2.26
C MET A 176 -17.56 -8.33 -1.64
N ALA A 177 -18.37 -7.75 -0.76
CA ALA A 177 -19.50 -8.45 -0.16
C ALA A 177 -20.56 -8.81 -1.20
N ALA A 178 -20.86 -7.90 -2.14
CA ALA A 178 -21.79 -8.16 -3.23
C ALA A 178 -21.28 -9.24 -4.19
N ALA A 179 -19.97 -9.25 -4.49
CA ALA A 179 -19.35 -10.32 -5.27
C ALA A 179 -19.53 -11.66 -4.56
N GLY A 180 -19.16 -11.76 -3.28
CA GLY A 180 -19.33 -12.99 -2.49
C GLY A 180 -20.78 -13.49 -2.38
N LEU A 181 -21.75 -12.58 -2.25
CA LEU A 181 -23.18 -12.94 -2.21
C LEU A 181 -23.74 -13.37 -3.58
N SER A 182 -23.10 -12.97 -4.67
CA SER A 182 -23.56 -13.31 -6.03
C SER A 182 -22.96 -14.60 -6.58
N VAL A 183 -21.99 -15.22 -5.92
CA VAL A 183 -21.33 -16.47 -6.37
C VAL A 183 -22.35 -17.57 -6.71
N SER A 184 -23.42 -17.72 -5.91
CA SER A 184 -24.47 -18.72 -6.17
C SER A 184 -25.27 -18.50 -7.48
N GLN A 185 -25.11 -17.33 -8.11
CA GLN A 185 -25.77 -16.93 -9.35
C GLN A 185 -24.80 -16.95 -10.53
N TRP A 186 -23.51 -17.21 -10.30
CA TRP A 186 -22.51 -17.23 -11.36
C TRP A 186 -22.66 -18.49 -12.21
N PRO A 187 -22.25 -18.42 -13.49
CA PRO A 187 -22.10 -19.62 -14.31
C PRO A 187 -21.18 -20.65 -13.62
N PRO A 188 -21.46 -21.96 -13.72
CA PRO A 188 -20.64 -22.99 -13.09
C PRO A 188 -19.16 -22.94 -13.46
N GLU A 189 -18.84 -22.52 -14.69
CA GLU A 189 -17.49 -22.31 -15.19
C GLU A 189 -16.73 -21.22 -14.41
N ASP A 190 -17.36 -20.07 -14.14
CA ASP A 190 -16.75 -18.95 -13.41
C ASP A 190 -16.53 -19.32 -11.93
N VAL A 191 -17.45 -20.09 -11.34
CA VAL A 191 -17.28 -20.64 -9.99
C VAL A 191 -16.11 -21.61 -9.95
N ALA A 192 -16.01 -22.51 -10.92
CA ALA A 192 -14.91 -23.48 -10.99
C ALA A 192 -13.54 -22.78 -11.15
N GLU A 193 -13.48 -21.71 -11.94
CA GLU A 193 -12.27 -20.88 -12.09
C GLU A 193 -11.89 -20.19 -10.77
N ALA A 194 -12.84 -19.54 -10.10
CA ALA A 194 -12.59 -18.88 -8.81
C ALA A 194 -12.13 -19.88 -7.71
N VAL A 195 -12.69 -21.09 -7.70
CA VAL A 195 -12.24 -22.18 -6.82
C VAL A 195 -10.82 -22.61 -7.17
N ALA A 196 -10.51 -22.79 -8.45
CA ALA A 196 -9.18 -23.17 -8.91
C ALA A 196 -8.10 -22.12 -8.62
N ASP A 197 -8.45 -20.83 -8.55
CA ASP A 197 -7.54 -19.78 -8.11
C ASP A 197 -7.21 -19.86 -6.60
N MET A 198 -8.18 -20.27 -5.77
CA MET A 198 -8.01 -20.38 -4.31
C MET A 198 -7.41 -21.71 -3.87
N ASP A 199 -7.74 -22.81 -4.57
CA ASP A 199 -7.27 -24.17 -4.30
C ASP A 199 -6.87 -24.87 -5.61
N PRO A 200 -5.78 -24.40 -6.24
CA PRO A 200 -5.30 -24.98 -7.49
C PRO A 200 -4.81 -26.42 -7.28
N PRO A 201 -4.98 -27.30 -8.28
CA PRO A 201 -4.45 -28.66 -8.21
C PRO A 201 -2.93 -28.63 -8.05
N ARG A 202 -2.40 -29.66 -7.38
CA ARG A 202 -0.96 -29.77 -7.08
C ARG A 202 -0.07 -29.61 -8.31
N GLU A 203 -0.50 -30.14 -9.44
CA GLU A 203 0.21 -30.03 -10.72
C GLU A 203 0.36 -28.57 -11.18
N ALA A 204 -0.66 -27.73 -11.02
CA ALA A 204 -0.61 -26.31 -11.37
C ALA A 204 0.37 -25.55 -10.47
N LEU A 205 0.36 -25.84 -9.16
CA LEU A 205 1.32 -25.27 -8.21
C LEU A 205 2.75 -25.66 -8.54
N GLU A 206 2.99 -26.92 -8.90
CA GLU A 206 4.32 -27.40 -9.29
C GLU A 206 4.79 -26.83 -10.63
N ALA A 207 3.87 -26.63 -11.58
CA ALA A 207 4.14 -25.94 -12.83
C ALA A 207 4.54 -24.46 -12.60
N GLU A 208 3.84 -23.75 -11.70
CA GLU A 208 4.23 -22.38 -11.30
C GLU A 208 5.64 -22.36 -10.71
N VAL A 209 5.94 -23.27 -9.78
CA VAL A 209 7.29 -23.40 -9.18
C VAL A 209 8.34 -23.70 -10.24
N ALA A 210 8.06 -24.59 -11.19
CA ALA A 210 8.97 -24.91 -12.28
C ALA A 210 9.21 -23.69 -13.20
N THR A 211 8.17 -22.90 -13.47
CA THR A 211 8.27 -21.63 -14.20
C THR A 211 9.19 -20.63 -13.49
N TYR A 212 9.06 -20.48 -12.17
CA TYR A 212 9.91 -19.58 -11.39
C TYR A 212 11.34 -20.08 -11.16
N ARG A 213 11.56 -21.39 -11.14
CA ARG A 213 12.91 -22.01 -11.15
C ARG A 213 13.57 -22.02 -12.52
N GLY A 214 12.82 -21.69 -13.58
CA GLY A 214 13.32 -21.53 -14.93
C GLY A 214 14.06 -20.22 -15.17
N GLY A 215 14.28 -19.88 -16.44
CA GLY A 215 14.88 -18.62 -16.84
C GLY A 215 13.93 -17.43 -16.72
N TRP A 216 14.49 -16.21 -16.68
CA TRP A 216 13.73 -14.96 -16.56
C TRP A 216 12.61 -14.79 -17.61
N LEU A 217 12.85 -15.25 -18.86
CA LEU A 217 11.83 -15.19 -19.91
C LEU A 217 10.64 -16.12 -19.63
N ARG A 218 10.89 -17.31 -19.09
CA ARG A 218 9.83 -18.27 -18.73
C ARG A 218 8.96 -17.72 -17.61
N GLN A 219 9.55 -17.01 -16.65
CA GLN A 219 8.80 -16.35 -15.58
C GLN A 219 7.73 -15.38 -16.09
N ASN A 220 7.87 -14.83 -17.31
CA ASN A 220 6.84 -13.97 -17.90
C ASN A 220 5.54 -14.71 -18.20
N GLU A 221 5.56 -16.03 -18.39
CA GLU A 221 4.37 -16.85 -18.60
C GLU A 221 3.39 -16.72 -17.43
N HIS A 222 3.90 -16.54 -16.21
CA HIS A 222 3.08 -16.27 -15.03
C HIS A 222 3.04 -14.77 -14.69
N ARG A 223 4.18 -14.07 -14.70
CA ARG A 223 4.29 -12.69 -14.22
C ARG A 223 3.45 -11.70 -15.03
N VAL A 224 3.42 -11.83 -16.37
CA VAL A 224 2.73 -10.83 -17.21
C VAL A 224 1.21 -10.93 -17.06
N PRO A 225 0.57 -12.11 -17.18
CA PRO A 225 -0.87 -12.25 -16.92
C PRO A 225 -1.24 -11.81 -15.50
N GLN A 226 -0.47 -12.22 -14.48
CA GLN A 226 -0.76 -11.86 -13.10
C GLN A 226 -0.65 -10.35 -12.86
N SER A 227 0.35 -9.69 -13.45
CA SER A 227 0.49 -8.23 -13.38
C SER A 227 -0.66 -7.52 -14.09
N LEU A 228 -1.15 -8.08 -15.21
CA LEU A 228 -2.27 -7.52 -15.93
C LEU A 228 -3.54 -7.59 -15.08
N SER A 229 -3.90 -8.77 -14.57
CA SER A 229 -5.04 -8.97 -13.67
C SER A 229 -4.96 -8.05 -12.43
N MET A 230 -3.78 -7.92 -11.81
CA MET A 230 -3.58 -7.00 -10.69
C MET A 230 -3.93 -5.53 -11.03
N HIS A 231 -3.69 -5.09 -12.27
CA HIS A 231 -3.97 -3.73 -12.71
C HIS A 231 -5.38 -3.54 -13.27
N THR A 232 -5.94 -4.53 -13.96
CA THR A 232 -7.22 -4.42 -14.69
C THR A 232 -8.41 -4.92 -13.89
N GLU A 233 -8.21 -5.90 -13.02
CA GLU A 233 -9.28 -6.54 -12.24
C GLU A 233 -9.17 -6.15 -10.76
N VAL A 234 -8.04 -6.44 -10.12
CA VAL A 234 -7.90 -6.24 -8.67
C VAL A 234 -7.85 -4.76 -8.30
N TYR A 235 -7.12 -3.94 -9.07
CA TYR A 235 -6.96 -2.53 -8.75
C TYR A 235 -8.29 -1.74 -8.80
N PRO A 236 -9.11 -1.77 -9.87
CA PRO A 236 -10.33 -0.96 -9.90
C PRO A 236 -11.38 -1.40 -8.87
N VAL A 237 -11.41 -2.70 -8.55
CA VAL A 237 -12.46 -3.29 -7.69
C VAL A 237 -12.06 -3.25 -6.21
N TRP A 238 -10.77 -3.38 -5.88
CA TRP A 238 -10.29 -3.42 -4.50
C TRP A 238 -9.17 -2.40 -4.21
N GLY A 239 -8.13 -2.39 -5.05
CA GLY A 239 -6.92 -1.61 -4.82
C GLY A 239 -7.16 -0.10 -4.71
N LEU A 240 -7.90 0.48 -5.66
CA LEU A 240 -8.25 1.90 -5.71
C LEU A 240 -8.98 2.35 -4.45
N TRP A 241 -9.98 1.59 -4.01
CA TRP A 241 -10.81 1.92 -2.87
C TRP A 241 -10.04 1.80 -1.55
N ARG A 242 -9.25 0.73 -1.41
CA ARG A 242 -8.43 0.50 -0.22
C ARG A 242 -7.30 1.51 -0.11
N VAL A 243 -6.45 1.59 -1.13
CA VAL A 243 -5.29 2.50 -1.17
C VAL A 243 -5.76 3.95 -1.15
N GLY A 244 -6.80 4.29 -1.91
CA GLY A 244 -7.38 5.63 -1.95
C GLY A 244 -7.91 6.05 -0.59
N GLY A 245 -8.70 5.18 0.07
CA GLY A 245 -9.19 5.44 1.41
C GLY A 245 -8.06 5.62 2.43
N LEU A 246 -7.03 4.77 2.39
CA LEU A 246 -5.86 4.89 3.26
C LEU A 246 -5.05 6.17 3.00
N MET A 247 -4.81 6.53 1.74
CA MET A 247 -4.11 7.77 1.40
C MET A 247 -4.90 8.99 1.89
N LEU A 248 -6.21 9.05 1.65
CA LEU A 248 -7.08 10.13 2.12
C LEU A 248 -7.12 10.21 3.65
N PHE A 249 -7.20 9.08 4.33
CA PHE A 249 -7.14 9.03 5.79
C PHE A 249 -5.77 9.53 6.30
N GLY A 250 -4.69 9.11 5.65
CA GLY A 250 -3.33 9.59 5.92
C GLY A 250 -3.18 11.10 5.75
N MET A 251 -3.79 11.68 4.71
CA MET A 251 -3.86 13.15 4.53
C MET A 251 -4.57 13.81 5.72
N ALA A 252 -5.66 13.23 6.22
CA ALA A 252 -6.40 13.75 7.36
C ALA A 252 -5.57 13.69 8.64
N LEU A 253 -4.97 12.53 8.94
CA LEU A 253 -4.13 12.32 10.12
C LEU A 253 -2.92 13.26 10.14
N PHE A 254 -2.30 13.49 8.97
CA PHE A 254 -1.24 14.47 8.83
C PHE A 254 -1.70 15.87 9.24
N LYS A 255 -2.84 16.32 8.70
CA LYS A 255 -3.42 17.64 9.03
C LYS A 255 -3.88 17.77 10.48
N LEU A 256 -4.24 16.66 11.13
CA LEU A 256 -4.57 16.60 12.55
C LEU A 256 -3.30 16.52 13.44
N GLY A 257 -2.10 16.49 12.85
CA GLY A 257 -0.85 16.47 13.57
C GLY A 257 -0.48 15.13 14.19
N VAL A 258 -1.16 14.03 13.83
CA VAL A 258 -0.90 12.69 14.37
C VAL A 258 0.49 12.21 14.00
N PHE A 259 0.88 12.34 12.73
CA PHE A 259 2.22 11.92 12.29
C PHE A 259 3.34 12.84 12.76
N SER A 260 3.02 14.07 13.15
CA SER A 260 3.99 15.06 13.65
C SER A 260 4.10 15.07 15.17
N ALA A 261 3.51 14.08 15.86
CA ALA A 261 3.47 13.98 17.32
C ALA A 261 2.80 15.19 18.03
N ARG A 262 1.90 15.90 17.34
CA ARG A 262 1.20 17.09 17.87
C ARG A 262 -0.22 16.80 18.39
N ALA A 263 -0.77 15.63 18.07
CA ALA A 263 -2.07 15.21 18.60
C ALA A 263 -2.01 14.93 20.11
N ARG A 264 -3.17 14.96 20.79
CA ARG A 264 -3.25 14.70 22.24
C ARG A 264 -2.88 13.23 22.56
N PRO A 265 -2.24 12.92 23.70
CA PRO A 265 -1.92 11.55 24.10
C PRO A 265 -3.13 10.59 24.06
N ARG A 266 -4.31 11.08 24.48
CA ARG A 266 -5.57 10.34 24.43
C ARG A 266 -5.92 9.88 23.02
N THR A 267 -5.58 10.64 21.98
CA THR A 267 -5.85 10.27 20.58
C THR A 267 -5.07 9.00 20.21
N TYR A 268 -3.79 8.92 20.58
CA TYR A 268 -3.00 7.70 20.35
C TYR A 268 -3.54 6.53 21.16
N GLY A 269 -3.92 6.75 22.43
CA GLY A 269 -4.57 5.73 23.25
C GLY A 269 -5.86 5.18 22.64
N GLN A 270 -6.70 6.05 22.05
CA GLN A 270 -7.91 5.66 21.34
C GLN A 270 -7.61 4.87 20.06
N MET A 271 -6.58 5.27 19.30
CA MET A 271 -6.15 4.52 18.10
C MET A 271 -5.63 3.13 18.46
N ILE A 272 -4.85 3.02 19.54
CA ILE A 272 -4.37 1.74 20.07
C ILE A 272 -5.55 0.88 20.52
N ALA A 273 -6.47 1.44 21.33
CA ALA A 273 -7.64 0.72 21.81
C ALA A 273 -8.53 0.23 20.65
N ALA A 274 -8.76 1.07 19.63
CA ALA A 274 -9.50 0.67 18.43
C ALA A 274 -8.81 -0.49 17.69
N GLY A 275 -7.48 -0.43 17.54
CA GLY A 275 -6.72 -1.52 16.93
C GLY A 275 -6.79 -2.83 17.72
N LEU A 276 -6.62 -2.78 19.04
CA LEU A 276 -6.58 -3.95 19.91
C LEU A 276 -7.97 -4.57 20.17
N VAL A 277 -8.99 -3.73 20.36
CA VAL A 277 -10.33 -4.19 20.78
C VAL A 277 -11.24 -4.50 19.59
N VAL A 278 -11.07 -3.80 18.47
CA VAL A 278 -11.89 -4.04 17.27
C VAL A 278 -11.10 -4.79 16.21
N GLY A 279 -9.89 -4.32 15.90
CA GLY A 279 -9.08 -4.87 14.82
C GLY A 279 -8.64 -6.32 15.04
N ILE A 280 -8.03 -6.63 16.19
CA ILE A 280 -7.53 -7.99 16.49
C ILE A 280 -8.68 -9.00 16.52
N PRO A 281 -9.78 -8.81 17.28
CA PRO A 281 -10.86 -9.80 17.31
C PRO A 281 -11.50 -10.05 15.94
N LEU A 282 -11.67 -9.01 15.13
CA LEU A 282 -12.26 -9.15 13.80
C LEU A 282 -11.40 -10.02 12.87
N ILE A 283 -10.08 -9.83 12.89
CA ILE A 283 -9.14 -10.61 12.08
C ILE A 283 -9.06 -12.05 12.61
N SER A 284 -8.98 -12.21 13.93
CA SER A 284 -8.98 -13.53 14.58
C SER A 284 -10.25 -14.31 14.25
N LEU A 285 -11.41 -13.65 14.21
CA LEU A 285 -12.68 -14.28 13.82
C LEU A 285 -12.64 -14.78 12.37
N GLY A 286 -12.12 -13.95 11.45
CA GLY A 286 -11.93 -14.36 10.05
C GLY A 286 -11.02 -15.58 9.92
N MET A 287 -9.90 -15.58 10.64
CA MET A 287 -8.95 -16.68 10.65
C MET A 287 -9.56 -17.98 11.22
N VAL A 288 -10.32 -17.88 12.32
CA VAL A 288 -11.04 -19.04 12.90
C VAL A 288 -12.10 -19.56 11.93
N ARG A 289 -12.81 -18.66 11.24
CA ARG A 289 -13.81 -19.04 10.22
C ARG A 289 -13.15 -19.80 9.07
N ASN A 290 -12.06 -19.28 8.51
CA ASN A 290 -11.35 -19.94 7.41
C ASN A 290 -10.82 -21.31 7.84
N ALA A 291 -10.29 -21.44 9.06
CA ALA A 291 -9.86 -22.72 9.60
C ALA A 291 -11.03 -23.70 9.82
N ALA A 292 -12.20 -23.22 10.23
CA ALA A 292 -13.39 -24.05 10.43
C ALA A 292 -14.02 -24.54 9.12
N THR A 293 -13.72 -23.90 8.00
CA THR A 293 -14.16 -24.31 6.66
C THR A 293 -13.05 -24.97 5.85
N ASP A 294 -11.96 -25.41 6.50
CA ASP A 294 -10.77 -25.98 5.85
C ASP A 294 -10.24 -25.13 4.67
N TRP A 295 -10.39 -23.81 4.78
CA TRP A 295 -10.01 -22.85 3.74
C TRP A 295 -10.71 -23.07 2.38
N ALA A 296 -11.79 -23.84 2.36
CA ALA A 296 -12.58 -24.08 1.17
C ALA A 296 -13.09 -22.75 0.57
N ALA A 297 -13.08 -22.70 -0.76
CA ALA A 297 -13.72 -21.62 -1.50
C ALA A 297 -15.23 -21.57 -1.15
N PRO A 298 -15.82 -20.36 -1.07
CA PRO A 298 -17.21 -20.15 -0.68
C PRO A 298 -18.25 -20.72 -1.66
#